data_AF-A0A9W4TZS6-F1
#
_entry.id   AF-A0A9W4TZS6-F1
#
_cell.length_a   1.000
_cell.length_b   1.000
_cell.length_c   1.000
_cell.angle_alpha   90.00
_cell.angle_beta   90.00
_cell.angle_gamma   90.00
#
_symmetry.space_group_name_H-M   'P 1'
#
loop_
_entity.id
_entity.type
_entity.pdbx_description
1 polymer ?
#
loop_
_entity_poly.entity_id
_entity_poly.type
_entity_poly.pdbx_seq_one_letter_code
_entity_poly.pdbx_strand_id
1 'polypeptide(L)'
;MNNSNLKKFIILLISVSLISFIILNYTKYSISFKTNKTNKTDKTNIMAEGKGYIVTLKEDATDGEVNSIKDKVKELGGKITNEFSLIKGFSVHLPDIISAESLGKHSDKIANVEEDKEVHTQ
;
A
#
# COMPACT_ATOMS: atom_id res chain seq x y z
N MET A 1 23.78 31.31 -35.39
CA MET A 1 24.11 31.29 -33.95
C MET A 1 25.60 30.98 -33.82
N ASN A 2 26.41 31.79 -33.11
CA ASN A 2 27.84 31.53 -33.01
C ASN A 2 28.14 30.38 -32.02
N ASN A 3 29.31 29.76 -32.14
CA ASN A 3 29.70 28.58 -31.36
C ASN A 3 29.64 28.85 -29.83
N SER A 4 29.90 30.09 -29.41
CA SER A 4 29.77 30.52 -28.00
C SER A 4 28.31 30.50 -27.51
N ASN A 5 27.38 31.06 -28.29
CA ASN A 5 25.96 31.07 -27.95
C ASN A 5 25.34 29.66 -28.00
N LEU A 6 25.80 28.82 -28.92
CA LEU A 6 25.39 27.41 -29.00
C LEU A 6 25.86 26.61 -27.77
N LYS A 7 27.12 26.79 -27.35
CA LYS A 7 27.65 26.16 -26.12
C LYS A 7 26.87 26.58 -24.88
N LYS A 8 26.54 27.87 -24.75
CA LYS A 8 25.72 28.39 -23.64
C LYS A 8 24.31 27.79 -23.64
N PHE A 9 23.69 27.66 -24.80
CA PHE A 9 22.37 27.04 -24.94
C PHE A 9 22.38 25.55 -24.57
N ILE A 10 23.41 24.80 -24.99
CA ILE A 10 23.57 23.39 -24.65
C ILE A 10 23.77 23.21 -23.13
N ILE A 11 24.60 24.05 -22.49
CA ILE A 11 24.82 24.00 -21.04
C ILE A 11 23.53 24.31 -20.27
N LEU A 12 22.72 25.26 -20.76
CA LEU A 12 21.42 25.59 -20.17
C LEU A 12 20.41 24.44 -20.28
N LEU A 13 20.37 23.73 -21.41
CA LEU A 13 19.48 22.58 -21.58
C LEU A 13 19.86 21.41 -20.66
N ILE A 14 21.17 21.15 -20.51
CA ILE A 14 21.66 20.10 -19.62
C ILE A 14 21.33 20.42 -18.16
N SER A 15 21.53 21.67 -17.71
CA SER A 15 21.22 22.05 -16.32
C SER A 15 19.73 21.94 -15.99
N VAL A 16 18.84 22.36 -16.91
CA VAL A 16 17.38 22.24 -16.73
C VAL A 16 16.94 20.77 -16.66
N SER A 17 17.54 19.89 -17.47
CA SER A 17 17.26 18.44 -17.45
C SER A 17 17.70 17.80 -16.13
N LEU A 18 18.90 18.14 -15.63
CA LEU A 18 19.39 17.65 -14.34
C LEU A 18 18.52 18.12 -13.17
N ILE A 19 18.12 19.39 -13.15
CA ILE A 19 17.24 19.95 -12.10
C ILE A 19 15.89 19.21 -12.10
N SER A 20 15.31 18.95 -13.27
CA SER A 20 14.05 18.20 -13.38
C SER A 20 14.20 16.75 -12.88
N PHE A 21 15.29 16.07 -13.24
CA PHE A 21 15.57 14.71 -12.78
C PHE A 21 15.74 14.63 -11.26
N ILE A 22 16.40 15.62 -10.65
CA ILE A 22 16.55 15.71 -9.19
C ILE A 22 15.19 15.93 -8.53
N ILE A 23 14.33 16.82 -9.04
CA ILE A 23 12.97 17.05 -8.52
C ILE A 23 12.11 15.78 -8.62
N LEU A 24 12.14 15.07 -9.75
CA LEU A 24 11.42 13.80 -9.95
C LEU A 24 11.88 12.70 -9.00
N ASN A 25 13.19 12.60 -8.72
CA ASN A 25 13.70 11.65 -7.73
C ASN A 25 13.37 12.09 -6.30
N TYR A 26 13.37 13.39 -6.02
CA TYR A 26 12.94 13.91 -4.72
C TYR A 26 11.47 13.60 -4.47
N THR A 27 10.56 13.84 -5.41
CA THR A 27 9.13 13.51 -5.23
C THR A 27 8.90 12.00 -5.12
N LYS A 28 9.62 11.17 -5.90
CA LYS A 28 9.54 9.70 -5.80
C LYS A 28 10.07 9.17 -4.45
N TYR A 29 11.08 9.80 -3.87
CA TYR A 29 11.63 9.43 -2.54
C TYR A 29 10.89 10.10 -1.36
N SER A 30 10.21 11.22 -1.61
CA SER A 30 9.47 12.01 -0.59
C SER A 30 8.01 11.62 -0.45
N ILE A 31 7.45 10.78 -1.33
CA ILE A 31 6.14 10.15 -1.13
C ILE A 31 6.32 8.89 -0.25
N SER A 32 6.91 9.08 0.93
CA SER A 32 6.52 8.34 2.12
C SER A 32 5.70 9.32 2.95
N PHE A 33 4.49 9.63 2.47
CA PHE A 33 3.54 10.44 3.21
C PHE A 33 3.15 9.66 4.48
N LYS A 34 3.85 9.98 5.57
CA LYS A 34 3.44 9.71 6.94
C LYS A 34 2.01 10.22 7.06
N THR A 35 1.06 9.30 7.21
CA THR A 35 -0.36 9.63 7.30
C THR A 35 -0.57 10.70 8.36
N ASN A 36 -1.36 11.70 7.97
CA ASN A 36 -1.67 12.86 8.78
C ASN A 36 -2.24 12.42 10.12
N LYS A 37 -1.57 12.82 11.20
CA LYS A 37 -2.15 12.86 12.53
C LYS A 37 -3.14 14.02 12.57
N THR A 38 -4.42 13.75 12.38
CA THR A 38 -5.50 14.70 12.67
C THR A 38 -5.91 14.61 14.15
N ASN A 39 -6.45 15.74 14.61
CA ASN A 39 -6.37 16.21 15.98
C ASN A 39 -7.43 15.64 16.93
N LYS A 40 -7.03 15.60 18.19
CA LYS A 40 -7.80 15.45 19.44
C LYS A 40 -9.26 15.94 19.36
N THR A 41 -10.19 15.03 19.64
CA THR A 41 -11.50 15.32 20.24
C THR A 41 -11.70 14.33 21.39
N ASP A 42 -12.53 14.72 22.34
CA ASP A 42 -12.53 14.30 23.74
C ASP A 42 -12.59 12.79 24.05
N LYS A 43 -12.12 12.49 25.26
CA LYS A 43 -11.95 11.17 25.87
C LYS A 43 -13.22 10.30 25.79
N THR A 44 -13.32 9.56 24.71
CA THR A 44 -14.05 8.29 24.59
C THR A 44 -13.15 7.38 23.76
N ASN A 45 -13.00 6.13 24.19
CA ASN A 45 -12.06 5.15 23.64
C ASN A 45 -12.32 4.90 22.14
N ILE A 46 -11.64 5.61 21.24
CA ILE A 46 -11.62 5.30 19.79
C ILE A 46 -10.30 4.56 19.51
N MET A 47 -10.17 3.35 20.04
CA MET A 47 -9.36 2.35 19.35
C MET A 47 -10.19 1.99 18.13
N ALA A 48 -9.72 2.30 16.92
CA ALA A 48 -10.46 2.06 15.69
C ALA A 48 -11.05 0.64 15.71
N GLU A 49 -12.37 0.55 15.86
CA GLU A 49 -13.11 -0.69 15.71
C GLU A 49 -12.83 -1.17 14.28
N GLY A 50 -12.51 -2.46 14.18
CA GLY A 50 -12.00 -3.06 12.97
C GLY A 50 -12.25 -4.55 13.02
N LYS A 51 -12.39 -5.16 11.86
CA LYS A 51 -12.75 -6.58 11.72
C LYS A 51 -11.57 -7.39 11.22
N GLY A 52 -11.51 -8.63 11.71
CA GLY A 52 -10.60 -9.65 11.21
C GLY A 52 -11.14 -10.25 9.92
N TYR A 53 -10.26 -10.49 8.95
CA TYR A 53 -10.56 -11.19 7.72
C TYR A 53 -9.46 -12.18 7.37
N ILE A 54 -9.82 -13.28 6.74
CA ILE A 54 -8.92 -14.21 6.11
C ILE A 54 -8.91 -13.92 4.60
N VAL A 55 -7.73 -13.59 4.06
CA VAL A 55 -7.53 -13.40 2.63
C VAL A 55 -6.84 -14.64 2.08
N THR A 56 -7.54 -15.35 1.20
CA THR A 56 -7.02 -16.52 0.50
C THR A 56 -6.67 -16.12 -0.94
N LEU A 57 -5.47 -16.47 -1.37
CA LEU A 57 -4.97 -16.23 -2.73
C LEU A 57 -5.09 -17.50 -3.57
N LYS A 58 -5.08 -17.31 -4.88
CA LYS A 58 -5.00 -18.39 -5.85
C LYS A 58 -3.67 -19.14 -5.74
N GLU A 59 -3.68 -20.42 -6.04
CA GLU A 59 -2.49 -21.28 -5.96
C GLU A 59 -1.38 -20.85 -6.92
N ASP A 60 -1.73 -20.20 -8.03
CA ASP A 60 -0.81 -19.68 -9.03
C ASP A 60 -0.17 -18.32 -8.66
N ALA A 61 -0.57 -17.73 -7.52
CA ALA A 61 -0.01 -16.46 -7.06
C ALA A 61 1.48 -16.64 -6.71
N THR A 62 2.31 -15.77 -7.28
CA THR A 62 3.76 -15.71 -7.00
C THR A 62 4.03 -14.99 -5.68
N ASP A 63 5.19 -15.25 -5.07
CA ASP A 63 5.57 -14.62 -3.80
C ASP A 63 5.65 -13.08 -3.92
N GLY A 64 6.01 -12.57 -5.10
CA GLY A 64 6.00 -11.13 -5.39
C GLY A 64 4.59 -10.54 -5.36
N GLU A 65 3.60 -11.25 -5.90
CA GLU A 65 2.19 -10.85 -5.87
C GLU A 65 1.62 -10.92 -4.46
N VAL A 66 1.96 -11.97 -3.70
CA VAL A 66 1.58 -12.11 -2.28
C VAL A 66 2.08 -10.90 -1.48
N ASN A 67 3.35 -10.54 -1.64
CA ASN A 67 3.93 -9.39 -0.95
C ASN A 67 3.29 -8.07 -1.38
N SER A 68 2.99 -7.90 -2.67
CA SER A 68 2.29 -6.71 -3.17
C SER A 68 0.90 -6.55 -2.54
N ILE A 69 0.15 -7.65 -2.37
CA ILE A 69 -1.17 -7.61 -1.73
C ILE A 69 -1.03 -7.28 -0.23
N LYS A 70 -0.04 -7.87 0.46
CA LYS A 70 0.24 -7.53 1.87
C LYS A 70 0.58 -6.05 2.05
N ASP A 71 1.32 -5.47 1.12
CA ASP A 71 1.67 -4.04 1.17
C ASP A 71 0.46 -3.15 0.92
N LYS A 72 -0.44 -3.52 0.00
CA LYS A 72 -1.72 -2.83 -0.18
C LYS A 72 -2.59 -2.85 1.09
N VAL A 73 -2.63 -3.98 1.80
CA VAL A 73 -3.34 -4.05 3.08
C VAL A 73 -2.78 -3.04 4.08
N LYS A 74 -1.45 -2.91 4.16
CA LYS A 74 -0.80 -1.91 5.02
C LYS A 74 -1.07 -0.47 4.56
N GLU A 75 -1.10 -0.22 3.25
CA GLU A 75 -1.43 1.08 2.66
C GLU A 75 -2.85 1.53 3.03
N LEU A 76 -3.79 0.58 3.05
CA LEU A 76 -5.15 0.78 3.54
C LEU A 76 -5.20 0.94 5.08
N GLY A 77 -4.09 0.89 5.80
CA GLY A 77 -4.09 0.96 7.27
C GLY A 77 -4.55 -0.32 7.96
N GLY A 78 -4.69 -1.41 7.19
CA GLY A 78 -4.84 -2.75 7.72
C GLY A 78 -3.53 -3.31 8.27
N LYS A 79 -3.64 -4.39 9.04
CA LYS A 79 -2.49 -5.09 9.64
C LYS A 79 -2.56 -6.56 9.34
N ILE A 80 -1.44 -7.14 8.91
CA ILE A 80 -1.33 -8.60 8.81
C ILE A 80 -1.19 -9.15 10.23
N THR A 81 -2.08 -10.06 10.63
CA THR A 81 -2.10 -10.64 11.98
C THR A 81 -1.54 -12.06 12.00
N ASN A 82 -1.71 -12.82 10.93
CA ASN A 82 -1.22 -14.19 10.81
C ASN A 82 -0.93 -14.56 9.35
N GLU A 83 -0.03 -15.51 9.14
CA GLU A 83 0.25 -16.09 7.82
C GLU A 83 0.06 -17.61 7.87
N PHE A 84 -0.54 -18.18 6.83
CA PHE A 84 -0.82 -19.60 6.79
C PHE A 84 0.27 -20.34 6.01
N SER A 85 0.75 -21.46 6.54
CA SER A 85 1.68 -22.34 5.83
C SER A 85 0.98 -23.33 4.90
N LEU A 86 -0.27 -23.69 5.21
CA LEU A 86 -1.04 -24.70 4.48
C LEU A 86 -1.73 -24.14 3.22
N ILE A 87 -2.14 -22.87 3.26
CA ILE A 87 -2.79 -22.18 2.15
C ILE A 87 -2.00 -20.92 1.81
N LYS A 88 -2.03 -20.49 0.54
CA LYS A 88 -1.52 -19.17 0.17
C LYS A 88 -2.50 -18.11 0.68
N GLY A 89 -2.34 -17.70 1.92
CA GLY A 89 -3.25 -16.76 2.56
C GLY A 89 -2.70 -16.18 3.85
N PHE A 90 -3.38 -15.17 4.34
CA PHE A 90 -3.03 -14.49 5.59
C PHE A 90 -4.26 -13.86 6.23
N SER A 91 -4.24 -13.74 7.56
CA SER A 91 -5.23 -12.98 8.32
C SER A 91 -4.86 -11.51 8.34
N VAL A 92 -5.87 -10.66 8.21
CA VAL A 92 -5.75 -9.21 8.27
C VAL A 92 -6.74 -8.64 9.25
N HIS A 93 -6.34 -7.60 9.98
CA HIS A 93 -7.24 -6.72 10.69
C HIS A 93 -7.41 -5.45 9.85
N LEU A 94 -8.64 -5.15 9.45
CA LEU A 94 -8.98 -3.96 8.66
C LEU A 94 -9.79 -2.97 9.52
N PRO A 95 -9.50 -1.66 9.42
CA PRO A 95 -10.37 -0.64 10.03
C PRO A 95 -11.78 -0.70 9.45
N ASP A 96 -12.82 -0.45 10.26
CA ASP A 96 -14.23 -0.54 9.82
C ASP A 96 -14.60 0.41 8.67
N ILE A 97 -13.84 1.49 8.50
CA ILE A 97 -14.01 2.42 7.37
C ILE A 97 -13.62 1.79 6.02
N ILE A 98 -12.98 0.62 6.01
CA ILE A 98 -12.51 -0.07 4.81
C ILE A 98 -13.30 -1.36 4.60
N SER A 99 -14.00 -1.42 3.47
CA SER A 99 -14.67 -2.64 3.06
C SER A 99 -13.65 -3.69 2.60
N ALA A 100 -13.76 -4.90 3.14
CA ALA A 100 -12.96 -6.04 2.72
C ALA A 100 -13.16 -6.40 1.23
N GLU A 101 -14.31 -6.08 0.64
CA GLU A 101 -14.57 -6.27 -0.80
C GLU A 101 -13.62 -5.44 -1.67
N SER A 102 -13.11 -4.31 -1.15
CA SER A 102 -12.13 -3.50 -1.89
C SER A 102 -10.87 -4.32 -2.19
N LEU A 103 -10.40 -5.15 -1.25
CA LEU A 103 -9.24 -6.01 -1.46
C LEU A 103 -9.46 -6.96 -2.63
N GLY A 104 -10.62 -7.65 -2.67
CA GLY A 104 -10.94 -8.61 -3.73
C GLY A 104 -11.01 -7.99 -5.13
N LYS A 105 -11.38 -6.71 -5.26
CA LYS A 105 -11.43 -6.01 -6.55
C LYS A 105 -10.04 -5.54 -7.05
N HIS A 106 -9.05 -5.46 -6.17
CA HIS A 106 -7.74 -4.87 -6.48
C HIS A 106 -6.69 -5.89 -6.94
N SER A 107 -6.98 -7.18 -6.90
CA SER A 107 -6.09 -8.22 -7.43
C SER A 107 -6.84 -9.46 -7.87
N ASP A 108 -6.68 -9.82 -9.14
CA ASP A 108 -7.19 -11.08 -9.71
C ASP A 108 -6.59 -12.33 -9.06
N LYS A 109 -5.57 -12.17 -8.20
CA LYS A 109 -4.92 -13.26 -7.46
C LYS A 109 -5.59 -13.58 -6.12
N ILE A 110 -6.55 -12.78 -5.68
CA ILE A 110 -7.35 -13.09 -4.50
C ILE A 110 -8.45 -14.08 -4.91
N ALA A 111 -8.50 -15.21 -4.22
CA ALA A 111 -9.50 -16.26 -4.42
C ALA A 111 -10.72 -16.02 -3.51
N ASN A 112 -10.50 -15.66 -2.25
CA ASN A 112 -11.56 -15.41 -1.29
C ASN A 112 -11.15 -14.37 -0.24
N VAL A 113 -12.13 -13.62 0.27
CA VAL A 113 -12.00 -12.76 1.45
C VAL A 113 -13.19 -13.02 2.36
N GLU A 114 -12.94 -13.53 3.56
CA GLU A 114 -13.98 -13.89 4.52
C GLU A 114 -13.71 -13.30 5.90
N GLU A 115 -14.75 -13.04 6.68
CA GLU A 115 -14.63 -12.52 8.05
C GLU A 115 -14.08 -13.62 8.98
N ASP A 116 -13.06 -13.29 9.75
CA ASP A 116 -12.43 -14.20 10.71
C ASP A 116 -13.34 -14.37 11.93
N LYS A 117 -13.85 -15.59 12.15
CA LYS A 117 -14.86 -15.91 13.17
C LYS A 117 -14.46 -17.11 14.01
N GLU A 118 -14.76 -17.03 15.30
CA GLU A 118 -14.57 -18.14 16.22
C GLU A 118 -15.50 -19.31 15.89
N VAL A 119 -14.92 -20.51 15.82
CA VAL A 119 -15.65 -21.77 15.67
C VAL A 119 -15.98 -22.36 17.03
N HIS A 120 -17.19 -22.90 17.18
CA HIS A 120 -17.66 -23.51 18.42
C HIS A 120 -17.79 -25.02 18.24
N THR A 121 -17.31 -25.79 19.21
CA THR A 121 -17.47 -27.26 19.22
C THR A 121 -18.85 -27.67 19.73
N GLN A 122 -19.35 -28.81 19.27
CA GLN A 122 -20.64 -29.38 19.66
C GLN A 122 -20.53 -30.26 20.90
#